data_AF-A0A507SQN1-F1
#
_entry.id   AF-A0A507SQN1-F1
#
_cell.length_a   1.000
_cell.length_b   1.000
_cell.length_c   1.000
_cell.angle_alpha   90.00
_cell.angle_beta   90.00
_cell.angle_gamma   90.00
#
_symmetry.space_group_name_H-M   'P 1'
#
loop_
_entity.id
_entity.type
_entity.pdbx_description
1 polymer ?
#
loop_
_entity_poly.entity_id
_entity_poly.type
_entity_poly.pdbx_seq_one_letter_code
_entity_poly.pdbx_strand_id
1 'polypeptide(L)'
;MISNILYTYIPKITTIWVKNTQNSVLLKLSKHKTHLKFLLWQLSGIFFFVYLIYFRFWNDWRIFFDYIKNTNLTNNINDQYEHSLKISRALLLDMCPFMSLLLSLFSIFDTKGKLSSYIAPFCIFGGAISINFIPFSEPDQVINAHYFFVGSQLNPLYFFMHWYLTVFGILVLRRNKTPQLKELIWLHLVAFLFYSYVNLMTYQFNVTYFISGVREYDWIGIGEYSGVSSLVNNKISFPWIMIISFSVVYILIVSSWILRVYLLRFLNKKHTKMSI
;
A
#
# COMPACT_ATOMS: atom_id res chain seq x y z
N MET A 1 -66.64 -6.51 29.73
CA MET A 1 -65.55 -5.53 29.99
C MET A 1 -64.16 -6.11 29.74
N ILE A 2 -63.88 -7.36 30.11
CA ILE A 2 -62.57 -8.04 29.90
C ILE A 2 -62.27 -8.34 28.41
N SER A 3 -63.28 -8.62 27.58
CA SER A 3 -63.09 -8.93 26.15
C SER A 3 -62.57 -7.76 25.31
N ASN A 4 -62.98 -6.52 25.63
CA ASN A 4 -62.53 -5.33 24.90
C ASN A 4 -61.06 -4.99 25.17
N ILE A 5 -60.52 -5.33 26.34
CA ILE A 5 -59.11 -5.11 26.70
C ILE A 5 -58.21 -6.11 25.96
N LEU A 6 -58.61 -7.38 25.87
CA LEU A 6 -57.85 -8.39 25.11
C LEU A 6 -57.77 -8.05 23.62
N TYR A 7 -58.87 -7.59 23.01
CA TYR A 7 -58.89 -7.24 21.59
C TYR A 7 -58.06 -6.00 21.22
N THR A 8 -57.90 -5.03 22.13
CA THR A 8 -57.10 -3.82 21.86
C THR A 8 -55.62 -4.00 22.16
N TYR A 9 -55.27 -4.79 23.17
CA TYR A 9 -53.88 -4.89 23.64
C TYR A 9 -53.09 -6.04 23.02
N ILE A 10 -53.73 -7.18 22.69
CA ILE A 10 -53.05 -8.31 22.05
C ILE A 10 -52.40 -7.93 20.70
N PRO A 11 -53.08 -7.21 19.76
CA PRO A 11 -52.47 -6.81 18.49
C PRO A 11 -51.29 -5.86 18.65
N LYS A 12 -51.32 -5.03 19.69
CA LYS A 12 -50.26 -4.05 20.02
C LYS A 12 -49.03 -4.75 20.60
N ILE A 13 -49.23 -5.76 21.44
CA ILE A 13 -48.15 -6.58 22.02
C ILE A 13 -47.49 -7.45 20.94
N THR A 14 -48.29 -8.06 20.04
CA THR A 14 -47.75 -8.88 18.95
C THR A 14 -46.97 -8.05 17.94
N THR A 15 -47.42 -6.83 17.59
CA THR A 15 -46.65 -5.94 16.70
C THR A 15 -45.33 -5.47 17.33
N ILE A 16 -45.32 -5.14 18.63
CA ILE A 16 -44.08 -4.79 19.34
C ILE A 16 -43.12 -5.98 19.37
N TRP A 17 -43.62 -7.19 19.64
CA TRP A 17 -42.81 -8.39 19.69
C TRP A 17 -42.22 -8.74 18.31
N VAL A 18 -43.03 -8.75 17.24
CA VAL A 18 -42.57 -8.98 15.86
C VAL A 18 -41.52 -7.96 15.44
N LYS A 19 -41.71 -6.67 15.77
CA LYS A 19 -40.75 -5.60 15.47
C LYS A 19 -39.43 -5.78 16.23
N ASN A 20 -39.49 -6.19 17.51
CA ASN A 20 -38.29 -6.50 18.29
C ASN A 20 -37.55 -7.74 17.77
N THR A 21 -38.27 -8.78 17.37
CA THR A 21 -37.68 -10.00 16.80
C THR A 21 -37.02 -9.71 15.45
N GLN A 22 -37.69 -8.97 14.55
CA GLN A 22 -37.11 -8.51 13.28
C GLN A 22 -35.86 -7.66 13.50
N ASN A 23 -35.90 -6.70 14.42
CA ASN A 23 -34.72 -5.88 14.76
C ASN A 23 -33.56 -6.73 15.30
N SER A 24 -33.84 -7.75 16.12
CA SER A 24 -32.80 -8.66 16.64
C SER A 24 -32.15 -9.51 15.55
N VAL A 25 -32.94 -9.99 14.57
CA VAL A 25 -32.45 -10.76 13.41
C VAL A 25 -31.62 -9.87 12.49
N LEU A 26 -32.09 -8.64 12.20
CA LEU A 26 -31.35 -7.67 11.40
C LEU A 26 -30.03 -7.26 12.05
N LEU A 27 -30.00 -7.07 13.38
CA LEU A 27 -28.78 -6.82 14.14
C LEU A 27 -27.79 -7.98 14.05
N LYS A 28 -28.25 -9.23 14.20
CA LYS A 28 -27.41 -10.44 14.04
C LYS A 28 -26.85 -10.54 12.62
N LEU A 29 -27.68 -10.34 11.59
CA LEU A 29 -27.25 -10.35 10.19
C LEU A 29 -26.24 -9.23 9.87
N SER A 30 -26.44 -8.03 10.43
CA SER A 30 -25.51 -6.90 10.29
C SER A 30 -24.15 -7.19 10.94
N LYS A 31 -24.15 -7.75 12.15
CA LYS A 31 -22.92 -8.18 12.84
C LYS A 31 -22.20 -9.26 12.03
N HIS A 32 -22.92 -10.26 11.52
CA HIS A 32 -22.36 -11.33 10.69
C HIS A 32 -21.72 -10.79 9.41
N LYS A 33 -22.40 -9.88 8.69
CA LYS A 33 -21.86 -9.22 7.48
C LYS A 33 -20.59 -8.42 7.79
N THR A 34 -20.54 -7.76 8.94
CA THR A 34 -19.37 -6.97 9.36
C THR A 34 -18.18 -7.89 9.69
N HIS A 35 -18.45 -8.99 10.39
CA HIS A 35 -17.44 -10.01 10.71
C HIS A 35 -16.87 -10.68 9.46
N LEU A 36 -17.74 -11.12 8.53
CA LEU A 36 -17.30 -11.74 7.28
C LEU A 36 -16.42 -10.81 6.44
N LYS A 37 -16.80 -9.53 6.32
CA LYS A 37 -15.98 -8.53 5.61
C LYS A 37 -14.60 -8.40 6.24
N PHE A 38 -14.53 -8.34 7.57
CA PHE A 38 -13.26 -8.27 8.28
C PHE A 38 -12.41 -9.51 8.03
N LEU A 39 -13.01 -10.69 8.12
CA LEU A 39 -12.32 -11.97 7.92
C LEU A 39 -11.76 -12.09 6.50
N LEU A 40 -12.50 -11.62 5.48
CA LEU A 40 -11.99 -11.55 4.10
C LEU A 40 -10.75 -10.65 3.99
N TRP A 41 -10.75 -9.48 4.65
CA TRP A 41 -9.58 -8.59 4.66
C TRP A 41 -8.37 -9.24 5.34
N GLN A 42 -8.60 -9.94 6.45
CA GLN A 42 -7.53 -10.67 7.14
C GLN A 42 -6.96 -11.78 6.27
N LEU A 43 -7.83 -12.60 5.67
CA LEU A 43 -7.40 -13.69 4.79
C LEU A 43 -6.62 -13.16 3.58
N SER A 44 -7.10 -12.10 2.93
CA SER A 44 -6.35 -11.45 1.85
C SER A 44 -5.00 -10.92 2.35
N GLY A 45 -4.97 -10.24 3.50
CA GLY A 45 -3.74 -9.74 4.10
C GLY A 45 -2.73 -10.85 4.39
N ILE A 46 -3.16 -11.96 5.01
CA ILE A 46 -2.32 -13.14 5.29
C ILE A 46 -1.82 -13.75 3.99
N PHE A 47 -2.71 -13.96 3.01
CA PHE A 47 -2.36 -14.53 1.72
C PHE A 47 -1.27 -13.72 1.03
N PHE A 48 -1.47 -12.41 0.85
CA PHE A 48 -0.47 -11.54 0.19
C PHE A 48 0.81 -11.40 1.02
N PHE A 49 0.71 -11.36 2.35
CA PHE A 49 1.89 -11.28 3.21
C PHE A 49 2.79 -12.51 3.06
N VAL A 50 2.21 -13.70 3.19
CA VAL A 50 2.94 -14.98 3.03
C VAL A 50 3.47 -15.10 1.61
N TYR A 51 2.66 -14.74 0.62
CA TYR A 51 3.01 -14.82 -0.79
C TYR A 51 4.21 -13.91 -1.13
N LEU A 52 4.17 -12.64 -0.72
CA LEU A 52 5.28 -11.70 -0.94
C LEU A 52 6.53 -12.14 -0.18
N ILE A 53 6.40 -12.58 1.08
CA ILE A 53 7.56 -13.11 1.83
C ILE A 53 8.20 -14.27 1.07
N TYR A 54 7.43 -15.27 0.67
CA TYR A 54 8.00 -16.50 0.10
C TYR A 54 8.55 -16.27 -1.31
N PHE A 55 7.77 -15.64 -2.19
CA PHE A 55 8.12 -15.56 -3.61
C PHE A 55 8.93 -14.31 -3.99
N ARG A 56 8.84 -13.22 -3.21
CA ARG A 56 9.58 -11.98 -3.51
C ARG A 56 10.80 -11.78 -2.63
N PHE A 57 10.67 -11.94 -1.31
CA PHE A 57 11.68 -11.48 -0.34
C PHE A 57 12.57 -12.57 0.23
N TRP A 58 12.10 -13.82 0.26
CA TRP A 58 12.83 -14.94 0.87
C TRP A 58 14.25 -15.10 0.30
N ASN A 59 14.37 -15.06 -1.03
CA ASN A 59 15.67 -15.20 -1.69
C ASN A 59 16.59 -14.02 -1.39
N ASP A 60 16.08 -12.79 -1.40
CA ASP A 60 16.85 -11.58 -1.09
C ASP A 60 17.37 -11.63 0.36
N TRP A 61 16.54 -12.08 1.31
CA TRP A 61 16.96 -12.29 2.71
C TRP A 61 18.01 -13.40 2.86
N ARG A 62 17.84 -14.53 2.18
CA ARG A 62 18.83 -15.61 2.20
C ARG A 62 20.19 -15.11 1.69
N ILE A 63 20.21 -14.42 0.55
CA ILE A 63 21.42 -13.84 -0.03
C ILE A 63 22.06 -12.85 0.96
N PHE A 64 21.26 -12.01 1.61
CA PHE A 64 21.75 -11.05 2.60
C PHE A 64 22.37 -11.71 3.83
N PHE A 65 21.72 -12.74 4.40
CA PHE A 65 22.28 -13.45 5.56
C PHE A 65 23.57 -14.19 5.20
N ASP A 66 23.62 -14.84 4.04
CA ASP A 66 24.85 -15.47 3.54
C ASP A 66 25.94 -14.42 3.29
N TYR A 67 25.57 -13.26 2.76
CA TYR A 67 26.49 -12.15 2.52
C TYR A 67 27.09 -11.60 3.82
N ILE A 68 26.27 -11.30 4.83
CA ILE A 68 26.75 -10.81 6.13
C ILE A 68 27.63 -11.84 6.84
N LYS A 69 27.29 -13.12 6.73
CA LYS A 69 28.05 -14.20 7.39
C LYS A 69 29.45 -14.37 6.81
N ASN A 70 29.62 -14.13 5.51
CA ASN A 70 30.85 -14.38 4.77
C ASN A 70 31.69 -13.12 4.51
N THR A 71 31.19 -11.93 4.87
CA THR A 71 31.85 -10.66 4.56
C THR A 71 32.09 -9.85 5.82
N ASN A 72 33.33 -9.40 6.04
CA ASN A 72 33.58 -8.32 7.00
C ASN A 72 32.97 -7.03 6.44
N LEU A 73 31.82 -6.64 7.00
CA LEU A 73 31.00 -5.50 6.58
C LEU A 73 31.77 -4.16 6.52
N THR A 74 32.96 -4.08 7.12
CA THR A 74 33.77 -2.86 7.19
C THR A 74 34.76 -2.66 6.04
N ASN A 75 35.10 -3.68 5.22
CA ASN A 75 36.32 -3.62 4.40
C ASN A 75 36.17 -3.81 2.88
N ASN A 76 34.98 -4.01 2.31
CA ASN A 76 34.84 -4.25 0.86
C ASN A 76 34.43 -3.00 0.08
N ILE A 77 35.42 -2.16 -0.24
CA ILE A 77 35.29 -0.99 -1.13
C ILE A 77 35.21 -1.42 -2.62
N ASN A 78 35.75 -2.59 -2.97
CA ASN A 78 35.88 -2.99 -4.38
C ASN A 78 34.57 -3.45 -5.05
N ASP A 79 33.49 -3.65 -4.29
CA ASP A 79 32.21 -4.19 -4.81
C ASP A 79 30.99 -3.38 -4.29
N GLN A 80 31.14 -2.06 -4.21
CA GLN A 80 30.15 -1.15 -3.62
C GLN A 80 28.75 -1.24 -4.24
N TYR A 81 28.67 -1.51 -5.55
CA TYR A 81 27.39 -1.64 -6.25
C TYR A 81 26.63 -2.90 -5.85
N GLU A 82 27.26 -4.08 -5.96
CA GLU A 82 26.67 -5.36 -5.59
C GLU A 82 26.35 -5.43 -4.10
N HIS A 83 27.24 -4.87 -3.26
CA HIS A 83 27.01 -4.69 -1.84
C HIS A 83 25.72 -3.89 -1.58
N SER A 84 25.63 -2.69 -2.18
CA SER A 84 24.48 -1.80 -2.02
C SER A 84 23.18 -2.44 -2.51
N LEU A 85 23.22 -3.14 -3.65
CA LEU A 85 22.04 -3.81 -4.23
C LEU A 85 21.49 -4.92 -3.31
N LYS A 86 22.37 -5.79 -2.79
CA LYS A 86 21.98 -6.90 -1.90
C LYS A 86 21.35 -6.38 -0.61
N ILE A 87 21.96 -5.36 0.00
CA ILE A 87 21.46 -4.75 1.23
C ILE A 87 20.15 -4.00 0.97
N SER A 88 20.09 -3.18 -0.08
CA SER A 88 18.90 -2.39 -0.41
C SER A 88 17.66 -3.27 -0.65
N ARG A 89 17.82 -4.36 -1.41
CA ARG A 89 16.73 -5.32 -1.67
C ARG A 89 16.27 -6.03 -0.39
N ALA A 90 17.21 -6.56 0.39
CA ALA A 90 16.88 -7.36 1.58
C ALA A 90 16.28 -6.52 2.71
N LEU A 91 16.78 -5.30 2.91
CA LEU A 91 16.28 -4.37 3.92
C LEU A 91 15.10 -3.52 3.44
N LEU A 92 14.56 -3.78 2.24
CA LEU A 92 13.36 -3.09 1.74
C LEU A 92 13.53 -1.56 1.74
N LEU A 93 14.69 -1.07 1.30
CA LEU A 93 14.96 0.38 1.24
C LEU A 93 14.16 1.07 0.13
N ASP A 94 13.61 0.28 -0.79
CA ASP A 94 12.62 0.73 -1.77
C ASP A 94 11.22 0.81 -1.15
N MET A 95 10.54 1.93 -1.42
CA MET A 95 9.23 2.25 -0.88
C MET A 95 8.16 1.24 -1.30
N CYS A 96 8.15 0.78 -2.55
CA CYS A 96 7.09 -0.11 -3.03
C CYS A 96 7.12 -1.48 -2.34
N PRO A 97 8.27 -2.20 -2.29
CA PRO A 97 8.45 -3.38 -1.46
C PRO A 97 8.06 -3.17 0.00
N PHE A 98 8.53 -2.10 0.64
CA PHE A 98 8.23 -1.81 2.04
C PHE A 98 6.72 -1.61 2.27
N MET A 99 6.08 -0.79 1.44
CA MET A 99 4.65 -0.50 1.53
C MET A 99 3.80 -1.73 1.24
N SER A 100 4.26 -2.67 0.40
CA SER A 100 3.52 -3.90 0.09
C SER A 100 3.39 -4.81 1.31
N LEU A 101 4.47 -4.94 2.09
CA LEU A 101 4.45 -5.67 3.35
C LEU A 101 3.63 -4.92 4.40
N LEU A 102 3.81 -3.60 4.51
CA LEU A 102 3.06 -2.79 5.48
C LEU A 102 1.55 -2.81 5.20
N LEU A 103 1.14 -2.76 3.93
CA LEU A 103 -0.25 -2.88 3.50
C LEU A 103 -0.84 -4.25 3.82
N SER A 104 -0.08 -5.31 3.55
CA SER A 104 -0.49 -6.67 3.89
C SER A 104 -0.66 -6.82 5.41
N LEU A 105 0.34 -6.37 6.19
CA LEU A 105 0.34 -6.42 7.64
C LEU A 105 -0.81 -5.61 8.25
N PHE A 106 -1.02 -4.37 7.81
CA PHE A 106 -2.14 -3.57 8.28
C PHE A 106 -3.47 -4.17 7.87
N SER A 107 -3.59 -4.81 6.71
CA SER A 107 -4.85 -5.48 6.33
C SER A 107 -5.23 -6.63 7.26
N ILE A 108 -4.25 -7.28 7.92
CA ILE A 108 -4.46 -8.34 8.92
C ILE A 108 -5.01 -7.77 10.23
N PHE A 109 -4.47 -6.64 10.71
CA PHE A 109 -4.76 -6.14 12.06
C PHE A 109 -5.75 -4.96 12.09
N ASP A 110 -5.88 -4.22 10.99
CA ASP A 110 -6.70 -3.00 10.93
C ASP A 110 -8.17 -3.34 10.72
N THR A 111 -8.87 -3.62 11.81
CA THR A 111 -10.32 -3.90 11.83
C THR A 111 -11.17 -2.77 11.25
N LYS A 112 -10.74 -1.51 11.40
CA LYS A 112 -11.52 -0.32 11.00
C LYS A 112 -11.08 0.25 9.64
N GLY A 113 -10.00 -0.24 9.06
CA GLY A 113 -9.44 0.29 7.82
C GLY A 113 -8.85 1.70 7.97
N LYS A 114 -8.49 2.12 9.20
CA LYS A 114 -7.93 3.45 9.46
C LYS A 114 -6.44 3.50 9.14
N LEU A 115 -5.65 2.62 9.75
CA LEU A 115 -4.18 2.59 9.60
C LEU A 115 -3.80 2.30 8.15
N SER A 116 -4.41 1.27 7.57
CA SER A 116 -4.25 0.88 6.19
C SER A 116 -4.64 2.02 5.22
N SER A 117 -5.59 2.88 5.58
CA SER A 117 -5.92 4.05 4.75
C SER A 117 -4.84 5.12 4.71
N TYR A 118 -3.98 5.25 5.72
CA TYR A 118 -2.91 6.26 5.74
C TYR A 118 -1.75 5.91 4.80
N ILE A 119 -1.49 4.62 4.62
CA ILE A 119 -0.48 4.11 3.68
C ILE A 119 -1.00 3.99 2.25
N ALA A 120 -2.33 3.91 2.08
CA ALA A 120 -2.95 3.67 0.78
C ALA A 120 -2.56 4.68 -0.31
N PRO A 121 -2.49 6.01 -0.07
CA PRO A 121 -2.00 6.95 -1.07
C PRO A 121 -0.59 6.61 -1.59
N PHE A 122 0.35 6.25 -0.71
CA PHE A 122 1.70 5.83 -1.11
C PHE A 122 1.65 4.57 -2.00
N CYS A 123 0.81 3.60 -1.63
CA CYS A 123 0.62 2.37 -2.40
C CYS A 123 0.03 2.66 -3.80
N ILE A 124 -0.96 3.55 -3.87
CA ILE A 124 -1.63 3.91 -5.12
C ILE A 124 -0.66 4.63 -6.05
N PHE A 125 0.00 5.70 -5.58
CA PHE A 125 0.89 6.48 -6.44
C PHE A 125 2.18 5.72 -6.77
N GLY A 126 2.81 5.04 -5.80
CA GLY A 126 3.98 4.21 -6.06
C GLY A 126 3.68 3.06 -7.02
N GLY A 127 2.59 2.33 -6.78
CA GLY A 127 2.12 1.25 -7.64
C GLY A 127 1.79 1.73 -9.05
N ALA A 128 0.97 2.79 -9.18
CA ALA A 128 0.48 3.27 -10.46
C ALA A 128 1.58 3.93 -11.30
N ILE A 129 2.56 4.60 -10.69
CA ILE A 129 3.70 5.13 -11.45
C ILE A 129 4.51 3.95 -11.98
N SER A 130 5.02 3.09 -11.11
CA SER A 130 5.94 2.03 -11.51
C SER A 130 5.34 1.02 -12.49
N ILE A 131 4.07 0.60 -12.31
CA ILE A 131 3.45 -0.41 -13.18
C ILE A 131 3.44 -0.01 -14.67
N ASN A 132 3.35 1.28 -14.97
CA ASN A 132 3.34 1.79 -16.34
C ASN A 132 4.75 1.80 -16.95
N PHE A 133 5.81 1.80 -16.14
CA PHE A 133 7.21 1.81 -16.61
C PHE A 133 7.83 0.42 -16.72
N ILE A 134 7.29 -0.58 -16.04
CA ILE A 134 7.79 -1.97 -16.04
C ILE A 134 7.94 -2.57 -17.46
N PRO A 135 6.98 -2.43 -18.39
CA PRO A 135 7.15 -2.98 -19.73
C PRO A 135 8.34 -2.39 -20.50
N PHE A 136 8.78 -1.17 -20.15
CA PHE A 136 9.93 -0.53 -20.78
C PHE A 136 11.27 -1.03 -20.23
N SER A 137 11.32 -1.51 -18.98
CA SER A 137 12.53 -2.15 -18.44
C SER A 137 12.67 -3.62 -18.81
N GLU A 138 11.61 -4.24 -19.30
CA GLU A 138 11.59 -5.65 -19.70
C GLU A 138 10.99 -5.84 -21.11
N PRO A 139 11.53 -5.17 -22.14
CA PRO A 139 10.91 -5.10 -23.47
C PRO A 139 10.81 -6.46 -24.18
N ASP A 140 11.71 -7.39 -23.85
CA ASP A 140 11.78 -8.72 -24.46
C ASP A 140 10.90 -9.77 -23.74
N GLN A 141 10.21 -9.40 -22.66
CA GLN A 141 9.39 -10.35 -21.90
C GLN A 141 8.00 -10.53 -22.52
N VAL A 142 7.62 -11.79 -22.77
CA VAL A 142 6.29 -12.12 -23.27
C VAL A 142 5.26 -11.93 -22.16
N ILE A 143 4.34 -10.98 -22.39
CA ILE A 143 3.23 -10.70 -21.46
C ILE A 143 2.29 -11.93 -21.41
N ASN A 144 2.40 -12.70 -20.34
CA ASN A 144 1.58 -13.89 -20.08
C ASN A 144 1.28 -14.03 -18.58
N ALA A 145 0.47 -15.03 -18.20
CA ALA A 145 0.11 -15.23 -16.78
C ALA A 145 1.32 -15.43 -15.87
N HIS A 146 2.39 -16.08 -16.35
CA HIS A 146 3.62 -16.23 -15.58
C HIS A 146 4.29 -14.86 -15.34
N TYR A 147 4.38 -14.01 -16.36
CA TYR A 147 4.88 -12.65 -16.21
C TYR A 147 4.06 -11.84 -15.19
N PHE A 148 2.72 -11.94 -15.25
CA PHE A 148 1.84 -11.23 -14.33
C PHE A 148 1.91 -11.71 -12.88
N PHE A 149 2.00 -13.02 -12.63
CA PHE A 149 1.88 -13.61 -11.29
C PHE A 149 3.19 -14.21 -10.75
N VAL A 150 4.27 -14.23 -11.51
CA VAL A 150 5.57 -14.75 -11.06
C VAL A 150 6.66 -13.75 -11.40
N GLY A 151 6.52 -13.02 -12.49
CA GLY A 151 7.50 -12.06 -12.99
C GLY A 151 8.52 -12.71 -13.91
N SER A 152 9.62 -11.99 -14.13
CA SER A 152 10.79 -12.48 -14.86
C SER A 152 11.84 -13.02 -13.88
N GLN A 153 12.89 -13.65 -14.41
CA GLN A 153 14.06 -14.00 -13.58
C GLN A 153 14.75 -12.77 -12.98
N LEU A 154 14.73 -11.64 -13.68
CA LEU A 154 15.38 -10.40 -13.24
C LEU A 154 14.57 -9.71 -12.13
N ASN A 155 13.25 -9.68 -12.29
CA ASN A 155 12.32 -8.96 -11.43
C ASN A 155 11.14 -9.86 -11.02
N PRO A 156 11.36 -10.83 -10.12
CA PRO A 156 10.31 -11.71 -9.65
C PRO A 156 9.22 -10.89 -8.94
N LEU A 157 7.96 -11.15 -9.29
CA LEU A 157 6.75 -10.50 -8.76
C LEU A 157 6.71 -8.98 -8.84
N TYR A 158 7.60 -8.34 -9.60
CA TYR A 158 7.70 -6.89 -9.58
C TYR A 158 6.45 -6.24 -10.17
N PHE A 159 5.92 -6.75 -11.29
CA PHE A 159 4.65 -6.31 -11.85
C PHE A 159 3.48 -6.55 -10.87
N PHE A 160 3.35 -7.79 -10.38
CA PHE A 160 2.24 -8.18 -9.51
C PHE A 160 2.18 -7.35 -8.23
N MET A 161 3.33 -7.08 -7.63
CA MET A 161 3.45 -6.29 -6.40
C MET A 161 2.92 -4.86 -6.63
N HIS A 162 3.30 -4.21 -7.72
CA HIS A 162 2.82 -2.86 -8.05
C HIS A 162 1.33 -2.84 -8.42
N TRP A 163 0.86 -3.86 -9.12
CA TRP A 163 -0.57 -4.06 -9.37
C TRP A 163 -1.36 -4.23 -8.06
N TYR A 164 -0.86 -5.10 -7.17
CA TYR A 164 -1.40 -5.31 -5.83
C TYR A 164 -1.46 -4.00 -5.05
N LEU A 165 -0.35 -3.26 -4.95
CA LEU A 165 -0.29 -1.96 -4.26
C LEU A 165 -1.34 -0.98 -4.78
N THR A 166 -1.51 -0.92 -6.10
CA THR A 166 -2.49 -0.03 -6.74
C THR A 166 -3.92 -0.44 -6.40
N VAL A 167 -4.29 -1.70 -6.69
CA VAL A 167 -5.65 -2.19 -6.52
C VAL A 167 -6.04 -2.25 -5.05
N PHE A 168 -5.22 -2.89 -4.20
CA PHE A 168 -5.50 -2.99 -2.78
C PHE A 168 -5.39 -1.63 -2.08
N GLY A 169 -4.47 -0.76 -2.51
CA GLY A 169 -4.43 0.62 -2.05
C GLY A 169 -5.75 1.34 -2.26
N ILE A 170 -6.34 1.27 -3.47
CA ILE A 170 -7.67 1.85 -3.75
C ILE A 170 -8.75 1.24 -2.86
N LEU A 171 -8.80 -0.08 -2.74
CA LEU A 171 -9.84 -0.76 -1.96
C LEU A 171 -9.77 -0.40 -0.47
N VAL A 172 -8.55 -0.34 0.08
CA VAL A 172 -8.29 0.06 1.47
C VAL A 172 -8.61 1.55 1.68
N LEU A 173 -8.24 2.42 0.75
CA LEU A 173 -8.59 3.84 0.81
C LEU A 173 -10.12 4.02 0.87
N ARG A 174 -10.89 3.20 0.15
CA ARG A 174 -12.37 3.21 0.18
C ARG A 174 -12.96 2.67 1.49
N ARG A 175 -12.19 1.93 2.30
CA ARG A 175 -12.65 1.31 3.56
C ARG A 175 -12.87 2.35 4.65
N ASN A 176 -11.97 3.33 4.76
CA ASN A 176 -12.17 4.47 5.66
C ASN A 176 -13.25 5.41 5.07
N LYS A 177 -14.41 5.51 5.74
CA LYS A 177 -15.55 6.32 5.27
C LYS A 177 -15.57 7.75 5.80
N THR A 178 -14.80 8.03 6.84
CA THR A 178 -14.83 9.31 7.56
C THR A 178 -13.41 9.87 7.73
N PRO A 179 -12.66 10.09 6.64
CA PRO A 179 -11.32 10.64 6.74
C PRO A 179 -11.38 12.07 7.27
N GLN A 180 -10.36 12.46 8.04
CA GLN A 180 -10.27 13.80 8.64
C GLN A 180 -8.97 14.49 8.23
N LEU A 181 -8.98 15.83 8.16
CA LEU A 181 -7.77 16.60 7.86
C LEU A 181 -6.68 16.38 8.92
N LYS A 182 -7.05 16.27 10.20
CA LYS A 182 -6.08 15.98 11.28
C LYS A 182 -5.36 14.65 11.12
N GLU A 183 -5.92 13.72 10.33
CA GLU A 183 -5.26 12.43 10.05
C GLU A 183 -4.11 12.57 9.04
N LEU A 184 -3.92 13.74 8.41
CA LEU A 184 -2.73 14.03 7.60
C LEU A 184 -1.44 13.82 8.39
N ILE A 185 -1.44 14.09 9.70
CA ILE A 185 -0.26 13.86 10.55
C ILE A 185 0.25 12.42 10.45
N TRP A 186 -0.64 11.44 10.29
CA TRP A 186 -0.26 10.03 10.14
C TRP A 186 0.38 9.76 8.79
N LEU A 187 -0.06 10.46 7.74
CA LEU A 187 0.54 10.38 6.40
C LEU A 187 1.97 10.94 6.44
N HIS A 188 2.17 12.10 7.07
CA HIS A 188 3.51 12.68 7.29
C HIS A 188 4.38 11.75 8.14
N LEU A 189 3.82 11.16 9.19
CA LEU A 189 4.56 10.25 10.07
C LEU A 189 5.01 8.98 9.33
N VAL A 190 4.16 8.40 8.47
CA VAL A 190 4.53 7.25 7.64
C VAL A 190 5.73 7.59 6.74
N ALA A 191 5.67 8.72 6.03
CA ALA A 191 6.78 9.16 5.18
C ALA A 191 8.05 9.42 6.00
N PHE A 192 7.92 10.15 7.11
CA PHE A 192 9.04 10.46 8.00
C PHE A 192 9.70 9.20 8.56
N LEU A 193 8.91 8.23 9.05
CA LEU A 193 9.43 6.96 9.57
C LEU A 193 10.14 6.16 8.48
N PHE A 194 9.57 6.08 7.28
CA PHE A 194 10.19 5.36 6.16
C PHE A 194 11.52 6.00 5.75
N TYR A 195 11.57 7.32 5.53
CA TYR A 195 12.82 7.97 5.14
C TYR A 195 13.86 7.98 6.27
N SER A 196 13.43 8.08 7.53
CA SER A 196 14.35 7.93 8.67
C SER A 196 14.93 6.51 8.74
N TYR A 197 14.10 5.50 8.50
CA TYR A 197 14.53 4.11 8.40
C TYR A 197 15.56 3.91 7.29
N VAL A 198 15.27 4.40 6.09
CA VAL A 198 16.17 4.34 4.93
C VAL A 198 17.52 4.99 5.27
N ASN A 199 17.51 6.23 5.79
CA ASN A 199 18.74 6.93 6.16
C ASN A 199 19.56 6.16 7.21
N LEU A 200 18.89 5.62 8.24
CA LEU A 200 19.56 4.83 9.28
C LEU A 200 20.22 3.58 8.71
N MET A 201 19.51 2.81 7.89
CA MET A 201 20.05 1.59 7.28
C MET A 201 21.18 1.91 6.29
N THR A 202 21.01 2.94 5.47
CA THR A 202 22.03 3.38 4.53
C THR A 202 23.32 3.79 5.24
N TYR A 203 23.21 4.54 6.34
CA TYR A 203 24.36 4.91 7.15
C TYR A 203 25.01 3.69 7.82
N GLN A 204 24.21 2.84 8.47
CA GLN A 204 24.70 1.68 9.22
C GLN A 204 25.42 0.66 8.32
N PHE A 205 24.96 0.49 7.09
CA PHE A 205 25.47 -0.51 6.16
C PHE A 205 26.28 0.10 5.01
N ASN A 206 26.60 1.40 5.05
CA ASN A 206 27.36 2.11 4.02
C ASN A 206 26.82 1.88 2.58
N VAL A 207 25.50 1.94 2.42
CA VAL A 207 24.82 1.75 1.14
C VAL A 207 24.94 3.01 0.30
N THR A 208 25.84 3.04 -0.68
CA THR A 208 26.09 4.23 -1.51
C THR A 208 25.26 4.25 -2.79
N TYR A 209 24.78 3.09 -3.25
CA TYR A 209 23.89 2.94 -4.42
C TYR A 209 22.51 2.42 -3.98
N PHE A 210 21.46 2.62 -4.79
CA PHE A 210 20.11 2.06 -4.52
C PHE A 210 19.43 2.46 -3.20
N ILE A 211 19.75 3.64 -2.66
CA ILE A 211 19.26 4.10 -1.34
C ILE A 211 17.73 4.19 -1.26
N SER A 212 17.01 4.24 -2.39
CA SER A 212 15.54 4.25 -2.44
C SER A 212 14.94 3.37 -3.54
N GLY A 213 15.69 2.37 -4.01
CA GLY A 213 15.29 1.51 -5.12
C GLY A 213 15.60 2.06 -6.52
N VAL A 214 15.79 3.37 -6.68
CA VAL A 214 16.14 3.96 -8.00
C VAL A 214 17.66 4.03 -8.21
N ARG A 215 18.11 3.57 -9.39
CA ARG A 215 19.50 3.65 -9.84
C ARG A 215 19.76 4.90 -10.65
N GLU A 216 21.00 5.38 -10.60
CA GLU A 216 21.49 6.35 -11.59
C GLU A 216 21.39 5.80 -13.03
N TYR A 217 21.65 4.49 -13.22
CA TYR A 217 21.45 3.83 -14.50
C TYR A 217 19.99 3.82 -14.97
N ASP A 218 19.03 3.86 -14.04
CA ASP A 218 17.60 3.98 -14.40
C ASP A 218 17.29 5.35 -15.02
N TRP A 219 18.12 6.37 -14.77
CA TRP A 219 17.97 7.73 -15.28
C TRP A 219 18.82 8.01 -16.53
N ILE A 220 20.12 7.66 -16.51
CA ILE A 220 21.09 8.06 -17.55
C ILE A 220 21.20 7.01 -18.68
N GLY A 221 20.74 5.77 -18.45
CA GLY A 221 20.88 4.65 -19.39
C GLY A 221 19.59 4.28 -20.13
N ILE A 222 19.43 2.99 -20.44
CA ILE A 222 18.20 2.37 -21.01
C ILE A 222 17.27 1.86 -19.89
N GLY A 223 17.39 2.40 -18.69
CA GLY A 223 16.61 1.91 -17.54
C GLY A 223 15.20 2.50 -17.46
N GLU A 224 14.50 2.18 -16.36
CA GLU A 224 13.05 2.42 -16.18
C GLU A 224 12.62 3.88 -16.40
N TYR A 225 13.49 4.84 -16.11
CA TYR A 225 13.20 6.27 -16.18
C TYR A 225 13.88 6.99 -17.35
N SER A 226 14.53 6.26 -18.27
CA SER A 226 15.18 6.82 -19.46
C SER A 226 14.21 7.62 -20.34
N GLY A 227 12.97 7.13 -20.49
CA GLY A 227 11.89 7.84 -21.18
C GLY A 227 11.51 9.16 -20.50
N VAL A 228 11.54 9.22 -19.17
CA VAL A 228 11.30 10.47 -18.43
C VAL A 228 12.51 11.40 -18.54
N SER A 229 13.74 10.86 -18.48
CA SER A 229 14.97 11.64 -18.64
C SER A 229 15.04 12.36 -19.98
N SER A 230 14.62 11.69 -21.06
CA SER A 230 14.55 12.29 -22.39
C SER A 230 13.49 13.41 -22.47
N LEU A 231 12.34 13.30 -21.78
CA LEU A 231 11.33 14.37 -21.74
C LEU A 231 11.83 15.66 -21.08
N VAL A 232 12.75 15.57 -20.11
CA VAL A 232 13.40 16.74 -19.50
C VAL A 232 14.76 17.07 -20.14
N ASN A 233 15.06 16.51 -21.31
CA ASN A 233 16.30 16.73 -22.06
C ASN A 233 17.57 16.52 -21.21
N ASN A 234 17.56 15.56 -20.29
CA ASN A 234 18.67 15.28 -19.37
C ASN A 234 19.17 16.52 -18.58
N LYS A 235 18.34 17.58 -18.43
CA LYS A 235 18.75 18.83 -17.78
C LYS A 235 18.87 18.72 -16.26
N ILE A 236 18.31 17.67 -15.67
CA ILE A 236 18.31 17.42 -14.24
C ILE A 236 19.22 16.22 -13.99
N SER A 237 20.30 16.42 -13.24
CA SER A 237 21.24 15.35 -12.90
C SER A 237 20.73 14.50 -11.73
N PHE A 238 21.26 13.28 -11.64
CA PHE A 238 21.19 12.50 -10.41
C PHE A 238 22.11 13.14 -9.34
N PRO A 239 21.72 13.21 -8.05
CA PRO A 239 20.50 12.71 -7.43
C PRO A 239 19.34 13.72 -7.37
N TRP A 240 19.49 14.92 -7.93
CA TRP A 240 18.47 15.99 -7.83
C TRP A 240 17.10 15.58 -8.38
N ILE A 241 17.09 14.79 -9.46
CA ILE A 241 15.84 14.26 -10.02
C ILE A 241 15.05 13.41 -9.01
N MET A 242 15.73 12.68 -8.14
CA MET A 242 15.09 11.86 -7.12
C MET A 242 14.38 12.74 -6.09
N ILE A 243 15.05 13.80 -5.64
CA ILE A 243 14.49 14.75 -4.68
C ILE A 243 13.24 15.42 -5.29
N ILE A 244 13.34 15.87 -6.54
CA ILE A 244 12.22 16.51 -7.24
C ILE A 244 11.06 15.51 -7.41
N SER A 245 11.34 14.31 -7.91
CA SER A 245 10.31 13.29 -8.18
C SER A 245 9.60 12.86 -6.90
N PHE A 246 10.34 12.57 -5.83
CA PHE A 246 9.74 12.24 -4.53
C PHE A 246 8.93 13.41 -3.97
N SER A 247 9.40 14.65 -4.12
CA SER A 247 8.68 15.84 -3.66
C SER A 247 7.36 16.02 -4.42
N VAL A 248 7.37 15.86 -5.75
CA VAL A 248 6.17 15.95 -6.59
C VAL A 248 5.16 14.86 -6.22
N VAL A 249 5.60 13.60 -6.12
CA VAL A 249 4.74 12.48 -5.72
C VAL A 249 4.17 12.70 -4.32
N TYR A 250 4.98 13.22 -3.38
CA TYR A 250 4.54 13.53 -2.03
C TYR A 250 3.45 14.62 -2.01
N ILE A 251 3.62 15.68 -2.80
CA ILE A 251 2.59 16.73 -2.97
C ILE A 251 1.29 16.13 -3.52
N LEU A 252 1.37 15.23 -4.51
CA LEU A 252 0.19 14.54 -5.05
C LEU A 252 -0.50 13.68 -4.00
N ILE A 253 0.28 12.95 -3.19
CA ILE A 253 -0.23 12.14 -2.09
C ILE A 253 -1.00 13.01 -1.08
N VAL A 254 -0.39 14.09 -0.58
CA VAL A 254 -1.03 15.00 0.39
C VAL A 254 -2.28 15.65 -0.20
N SER A 255 -2.17 16.17 -1.43
CA SER A 255 -3.27 16.77 -2.17
C SER A 255 -4.44 15.79 -2.35
N SER A 256 -4.16 14.53 -2.66
CA SER A 256 -5.19 13.50 -2.85
C SER A 256 -5.97 13.21 -1.56
N TRP A 257 -5.30 13.23 -0.40
CA TRP A 257 -5.95 13.05 0.89
C TRP A 257 -6.86 14.22 1.23
N ILE A 258 -6.34 15.45 1.05
CA ILE A 258 -7.09 16.69 1.26
C ILE A 258 -8.35 16.69 0.38
N LEU A 259 -8.19 16.44 -0.92
CA LEU A 259 -9.29 16.37 -1.88
C LEU A 259 -10.34 15.33 -1.45
N ARG A 260 -9.90 14.14 -1.03
CA ARG A 260 -10.81 13.08 -0.55
C ARG A 260 -11.64 13.53 0.66
N VAL A 261 -11.03 14.22 1.63
CA VAL A 261 -11.77 14.73 2.80
C VAL A 261 -12.84 15.73 2.37
N TYR A 262 -12.51 16.66 1.47
CA TYR A 262 -13.47 17.65 0.97
C TYR A 262 -14.60 17.02 0.15
N LEU A 263 -14.28 16.08 -0.75
CA LEU A 263 -15.26 15.36 -1.57
C LEU A 263 -16.27 14.61 -0.70
N LEU A 264 -15.82 13.86 0.32
CA LEU A 264 -16.74 13.13 1.19
C LEU A 264 -17.60 14.04 2.06
N ARG A 265 -17.06 15.17 2.53
CA ARG A 265 -17.85 16.19 3.25
C ARG A 265 -18.94 16.78 2.36
N PHE A 266 -18.60 17.10 1.10
CA PHE A 266 -19.55 17.64 0.12
C PHE A 266 -20.67 16.64 -0.18
N LEU A 267 -20.32 15.38 -0.47
CA LEU A 267 -21.29 14.32 -0.78
C LEU A 267 -22.24 14.06 0.40
N ASN A 268 -21.72 14.01 1.63
CA ASN A 268 -22.55 13.81 2.82
C ASN A 268 -23.52 14.97 3.08
N LYS A 269 -23.09 16.22 2.85
CA LYS A 269 -23.95 17.41 2.97
C LYS A 269 -25.08 17.42 1.93
N LYS A 270 -24.82 16.91 0.72
CA LYS A 270 -25.85 16.77 -0.32
C LYS A 270 -26.89 15.72 0.05
N HIS A 271 -26.47 14.59 0.61
CA HIS A 271 -27.39 13.52 1.04
C HIS A 271 -28.35 13.97 2.14
N THR A 272 -27.88 14.69 3.15
CA THR A 272 -28.75 15.22 4.22
C THR A 272 -29.74 16.27 3.73
N LYS A 273 -29.41 17.05 2.70
CA LYS A 273 -30.34 18.01 2.08
C LYS A 273 -31.44 17.37 1.23
N MET A 274 -31.23 16.16 0.70
CA MET A 274 -32.23 15.46 -0.13
C MET A 274 -33.18 14.57 0.70
N SER A 275 -32.85 14.33 1.97
CA SER A 275 -33.65 13.50 2.90
C SER A 275 -34.55 14.32 3.83
N ILE A 276 -34.60 15.65 3.65
CA ILE A 276 -35.44 16.61 4.37
C ILE A 276 -36.46 17.13 3.34
#